data_AF-A0A7X6Z093-F1
#
_entry.id   AF-A0A7X6Z093-F1
#
_cell.length_a   1.000
_cell.length_b   1.000
_cell.length_c   1.000
_cell.angle_alpha   90.00
_cell.angle_beta   90.00
_cell.angle_gamma   90.00
#
_symmetry.space_group_name_H-M   'P 1'
#
loop_
_entity.id
_entity.type
_entity.pdbx_description
1 polymer ?
#
loop_
_entity_poly.entity_id
_entity_poly.type
_entity_poly.pdbx_seq_one_letter_code
_entity_poly.pdbx_strand_id
1 'polypeptide(L)' 'MTKDRGKKETTTSYLAVGIALGVAFGIAIDNIGVGIALGVAIGASVDASKKKSSKKKNEEEL' A
#
# COMPACT_ATOMS: atom_id res chain seq x y z
N MET A 1 23.27 24.45 16.99
CA MET A 1 22.79 23.05 16.85
C MET A 1 21.44 23.09 16.17
N THR A 2 21.43 22.87 14.86
CA THR A 2 20.25 22.85 13.96
C THR A 2 20.40 21.55 13.16
N LYS A 3 19.42 20.69 12.89
CA LYS A 3 17.97 20.81 12.85
C LYS A 3 17.46 19.43 12.43
N ASP A 4 16.86 18.67 13.35
CA ASP A 4 16.27 17.37 13.05
C ASP A 4 14.75 17.53 12.89
N ARG A 5 14.33 17.93 11.68
CA ARG A 5 12.93 17.78 11.29
C ARG A 5 12.82 16.38 10.70
N GLY A 6 12.52 15.42 11.57
CA GLY A 6 12.13 14.07 11.17
C GLY A 6 10.98 14.16 10.17
N LYS A 7 11.32 14.10 8.89
CA LYS A 7 10.35 13.97 7.81
C LYS A 7 9.76 12.59 7.98
N LYS A 8 8.61 12.50 8.66
CA LYS A 8 7.75 11.33 8.60
C LYS A 8 7.35 11.23 7.13
N GLU A 9 8.14 10.49 6.37
CA GLU A 9 7.76 10.02 5.06
C GLU A 9 6.49 9.20 5.27
N THR A 10 5.35 9.87 5.13
CA THR A 10 4.02 9.26 5.10
C THR A 10 3.93 8.52 3.77
N THR A 11 4.74 7.48 3.62
CA THR A 11 4.62 6.52 2.55
C THR A 11 3.25 5.91 2.75
N THR A 12 2.28 6.45 2.01
CA THR A 12 0.89 6.04 2.12
C THR A 12 0.82 4.65 1.51
N SER A 13 0.95 3.63 2.35
CA SER A 13 0.97 2.24 1.89
C SER A 13 -0.40 1.88 1.39
N TYR A 14 -0.50 1.51 0.11
CA TYR A 14 -1.76 1.07 -0.50
C TYR A 14 -2.28 -0.22 0.14
N LEU A 15 -1.41 -0.93 0.87
CA LEU A 15 -1.79 -2.04 1.75
C LEU A 15 -2.79 -1.62 2.85
N ALA A 16 -2.58 -0.48 3.51
CA ALA A 16 -3.49 -0.02 4.57
C ALA A 16 -4.86 0.35 4.02
N VAL A 17 -4.89 0.99 2.85
CA VAL A 17 -6.13 1.31 2.11
C VAL A 17 -6.82 0.03 1.66
N GLY A 18 -6.07 -0.92 1.10
CA GLY A 18 -6.59 -2.22 0.67
C GLY A 18 -7.22 -3.01 1.82
N ILE A 19 -6.59 -3.03 3.00
CA ILE A 19 -7.14 -3.70 4.19
C ILE A 19 -8.42 -3.00 4.64
N ALA A 20 -8.45 -1.66 4.74
CA ALA A 20 -9.65 -0.92 5.17
C ALA A 20 -10.85 -1.18 4.24
N LEU A 21 -10.62 -1.15 2.92
CA LEU A 21 -11.64 -1.47 1.93
C LEU A 21 -12.04 -2.95 1.98
N GLY A 22 -11.06 -3.84 2.11
CA GLY A 22 -11.28 -5.28 2.22
C GLY A 22 -12.13 -5.66 3.43
N VAL A 23 -11.90 -5.06 4.58
CA VAL A 23 -12.73 -5.24 5.78
C VAL A 23 -14.15 -4.72 5.54
N ALA A 24 -14.31 -3.53 4.96
CA ALA A 24 -15.63 -2.98 4.65
C ALA A 24 -16.44 -3.89 3.70
N PHE A 25 -15.81 -4.40 2.64
CA PHE A 25 -16.45 -5.37 1.73
C PHE A 25 -16.67 -6.74 2.38
N GLY A 26 -15.74 -7.19 3.22
CA GLY A 26 -15.87 -8.45 3.96
C GLY A 26 -17.05 -8.45 4.92
N ILE A 27 -17.32 -7.32 5.59
CA ILE A 27 -18.51 -7.13 6.40
C ILE A 27 -19.77 -7.11 5.52
N ALA A 28 -19.73 -6.45 4.36
CA ALA A 28 -20.87 -6.38 3.45
C ALA A 28 -21.28 -7.74 2.86
N ILE A 29 -20.32 -8.66 2.69
CA ILE A 29 -20.53 -10.01 2.15
C ILE A 29 -20.69 -11.05 3.28
N ASP A 30 -20.68 -10.61 4.55
CA ASP A 30 -20.69 -11.46 5.75
C ASP A 30 -19.56 -12.52 5.75
N ASN A 31 -18.46 -12.19 5.07
CA ASN A 31 -17.26 -13.02 4.96
C ASN A 31 -16.00 -12.15 5.02
N ILE A 32 -15.56 -11.87 6.25
CA ILE A 32 -14.41 -11.03 6.51
C ILE A 32 -13.09 -11.64 5.99
N GLY A 33 -13.02 -12.98 5.92
CA GLY A 33 -11.84 -13.69 5.41
C GLY A 33 -11.61 -13.40 3.93
N VAL A 34 -12.66 -13.48 3.12
CA VAL A 34 -12.62 -13.13 1.69
C VAL A 34 -12.34 -11.65 1.50
N GLY A 35 -12.98 -10.79 2.29
CA GLY A 35 -12.75 -9.34 2.23
C GLY A 35 -11.31 -8.94 2.51
N ILE A 36 -10.70 -9.46 3.58
CA ILE A 36 -9.30 -9.19 3.92
C ILE A 36 -8.36 -9.77 2.87
N ALA A 37 -8.58 -11.02 2.42
CA ALA A 37 -7.73 -11.64 1.39
C ALA A 37 -7.73 -10.82 0.09
N LEU A 38 -8.91 -10.37 -0.35
CA LEU A 38 -9.06 -9.53 -1.54
C LEU A 38 -8.43 -8.14 -1.33
N GLY A 39 -8.70 -7.51 -0.18
CA GLY A 39 -8.14 -6.22 0.17
C GLY A 39 -6.61 -6.20 0.25
N VAL A 40 -6.02 -7.24 0.83
CA VAL A 40 -4.56 -7.44 0.87
C VAL A 40 -4.01 -7.73 -0.53
N ALA A 41 -4.66 -8.58 -1.34
CA ALA A 41 -4.21 -8.86 -2.70
C ALA A 41 -4.20 -7.60 -3.59
N ILE A 42 -5.25 -6.78 -3.51
CA ILE A 42 -5.34 -5.51 -4.24
C ILE A 42 -4.34 -4.49 -3.68
N GLY A 43 -4.31 -4.30 -2.35
CA GLY A 43 -3.41 -3.35 -1.70
C GLY A 43 -1.94 -3.66 -1.95
N ALA A 44 -1.54 -4.93 -1.84
CA ALA A 44 -0.18 -5.39 -2.06
C ALA A 44 0.22 -5.36 -3.54
N SER A 45 -0.70 -5.68 -4.48
CA SER A 45 -0.39 -5.62 -5.91
C SER A 45 -0.18 -4.18 -6.39
N VAL A 46 -0.99 -3.22 -5.90
CA VAL A 46 -0.81 -1.79 -6.18
C VAL A 46 0.47 -1.27 -5.53
N ASP A 47 0.74 -1.63 -4.28
CA ASP A 47 1.96 -1.24 -3.57
C ASP A 47 3.22 -1.78 -4.26
N ALA A 48 3.22 -3.06 -4.66
CA ALA A 48 4.30 -3.70 -5.41
C ALA A 48 4.50 -3.06 -6.79
N SER A 49 3.41 -2.71 -7.49
CA SER A 49 3.46 -2.02 -8.78
C SER A 49 4.07 -0.62 -8.65
N LYS A 50 3.73 0.11 -7.58
CA LYS A 50 4.28 1.44 -7.31
C LYS A 50 5.74 1.37 -6.87
N LYS A 51 6.12 0.35 -6.09
CA LYS A 51 7.52 0.09 -5.71
C LYS A 51 8.39 -0.23 -6.92
N LYS A 52 7.83 -0.85 -7.96
CA LYS A 52 8.49 -1.05 -9.26
C LYS A 52 8.73 0.26 -10.01
N SER A 53 7.79 1.21 -9.95
CA SER A 53 7.97 2.55 -10.53
C SER A 53 8.94 3.46 -9.75
N SER A 54 9.16 3.18 -8.46
CA SER A 54 10.20 3.85 -7.66
C SER A 54 11.58 3.19 -7.83
N LYS A 55 11.65 1.99 -8.40
CA LYS A 55 12.91 1.34 -8.80
C LYS A 55 13.27 1.64 -10.27
N LYS A 56 12.28 1.86 -11.13
CA LYS A 56 12.44 2.47 -12.48
C LYS A 56 12.57 4.01 -12.45
N LYS A 57 13.30 4.54 -11.47
CA LYS A 57 13.88 5.90 -11.52
C LYS A 57 15.39 5.87 -11.22
N ASN A 58 16.03 4.71 -11.35
CA ASN A 58 17.48 4.59 -11.21
C ASN A 58 18.08 3.51 -12.14
N GLU A 59 17.40 3.24 -13.28
CA GLU A 59 17.82 2.24 -14.28
C GLU A 59 17.51 2.72 -15.72
N GLU A 60 17.40 4.04 -15.92
CA GLU A 60 17.47 4.71 -17.24
C GLU A 60 18.70 5.64 -17.24
N GLU A 61 19.87 5.04 -17.06
CA GLU A 61 21.17 5.57 -17.51
C GLU A 61 22.02 4.35 -17.88
N LEU A 62 21.79 3.82 -19.08
CA LEU A 62 22.70 2.95 -19.85
C LEU A 62 22.42 3.13 -21.34
#